data_AF-A0A0Q8EGB8-F1
#
_entry.id   AF-A0A0Q8EGB8-F1
#
_cell.length_a   1.000
_cell.length_b   1.000
_cell.length_c   1.000
_cell.angle_alpha   90.00
_cell.angle_beta   90.00
_cell.angle_gamma   90.00
#
_symmetry.space_group_name_H-M   'P 1'
#
loop_
_entity.id
_entity.type
_entity.pdbx_description
1 polymer ?
#
loop_
_entity_poly.entity_id
_entity_poly.type
_entity_poly.pdbx_seq_one_letter_code
_entity_poly.pdbx_strand_id
1 'polypeptide(L)'
;MPFHRLMAASAAAGLLACASVASAADRRVQLELVNDSDAPIVGVSVERTSVFSSKTFGGGEIELDRPLAPGQSRTFTVEIGEHHDTMPYAMRWRWTQYGSCQGGAAVPGQGDAFSVRSGATECRNGKPLPLRRTDGRDALLADAQRTGDVDEAKDLYAVLLARNPDDVDVLHARAHSLIKGSKTEFGDYLSEEAVADLQKALRLSTAPSARLHYHRDLTSLLLNHRRWKEALPHIDALVAGQPDTIDYLLYRTFVYCELGEIAKATQDERLVEQKAGQALPADKTCAARKAAGKT
;
A
#
# COMPACT_ATOMS: atom_id res chain seq x y z
N MET A 1 -16.18 -15.96 -35.06
CA MET A 1 -16.45 -15.71 -33.64
C MET A 1 -17.66 -16.53 -33.25
N PRO A 2 -17.57 -17.51 -32.35
CA PRO A 2 -18.74 -18.27 -31.96
C PRO A 2 -19.61 -17.39 -31.05
N PHE A 3 -20.85 -17.13 -31.48
CA PHE A 3 -21.89 -16.58 -30.62
C PHE A 3 -22.52 -17.74 -29.85
N HIS A 4 -22.21 -17.88 -28.57
CA HIS A 4 -22.92 -18.81 -27.70
C HIS A 4 -24.14 -18.12 -27.10
N ARG A 5 -25.34 -18.51 -27.55
CA ARG A 5 -26.62 -18.17 -26.91
C ARG A 5 -27.12 -19.38 -26.12
N LEU A 6 -27.19 -19.27 -24.81
CA LEU A 6 -27.83 -20.23 -23.90
C LEU A 6 -29.03 -19.55 -23.24
N MET A 7 -30.16 -20.26 -23.18
CA MET A 7 -31.41 -19.82 -22.52
C MET A 7 -31.90 -20.85 -21.50
N ALA A 8 -32.70 -20.36 -20.53
CA ALA A 8 -33.50 -21.02 -19.47
C ALA A 8 -32.88 -20.94 -18.04
N ALA A 9 -33.60 -20.82 -16.91
CA ALA A 9 -35.02 -20.65 -16.54
C ALA A 9 -35.10 -19.96 -15.14
N SER A 10 -36.29 -19.46 -14.76
CA SER A 10 -36.50 -18.58 -13.58
C SER A 10 -36.44 -19.28 -12.21
N ALA A 11 -35.83 -18.63 -11.23
CA ALA A 11 -36.16 -18.73 -9.80
C ALA A 11 -35.84 -17.40 -9.09
N ALA A 12 -36.64 -17.05 -8.08
CA ALA A 12 -36.73 -15.73 -7.48
C ALA A 12 -35.41 -15.17 -6.91
N ALA A 13 -35.22 -13.86 -7.10
CA ALA A 13 -34.15 -13.01 -6.57
C ALA A 13 -32.71 -13.51 -6.84
N GLY A 14 -32.27 -13.38 -8.10
CA GLY A 14 -30.88 -13.62 -8.46
C GLY A 14 -30.59 -13.17 -9.89
N LEU A 15 -29.56 -12.34 -10.05
CA LEU A 15 -29.00 -11.95 -11.34
C LEU A 15 -28.47 -13.20 -12.07
N LEU A 16 -28.79 -13.35 -13.36
CA LEU A 16 -28.28 -14.43 -14.21
C LEU A 16 -26.93 -14.02 -14.81
N ALA A 17 -25.85 -14.75 -14.48
CA ALA A 17 -24.58 -14.64 -15.18
C ALA A 17 -24.14 -16.05 -15.62
N CYS A 18 -24.05 -16.29 -16.93
CA CYS A 18 -23.42 -17.48 -17.46
C CYS A 18 -21.91 -17.26 -17.54
N ALA A 19 -21.13 -17.94 -16.69
CA ALA A 19 -19.70 -18.06 -16.90
C ALA A 19 -19.45 -19.14 -17.96
N SER A 20 -18.77 -18.79 -19.06
CA SER A 20 -18.09 -19.79 -19.89
C SER A 20 -16.63 -19.87 -19.44
N VAL A 21 -16.05 -21.07 -19.45
CA VAL A 21 -14.60 -21.25 -19.25
C VAL A 21 -13.94 -20.71 -20.52
N ALA A 22 -13.42 -19.49 -20.45
CA ALA A 22 -12.63 -18.91 -21.54
C ALA A 22 -11.30 -19.65 -21.64
N SER A 23 -10.87 -19.95 -22.87
CA SER A 23 -9.52 -20.47 -23.14
C SER A 23 -8.48 -19.44 -22.70
N ALA A 24 -7.33 -19.88 -22.20
CA ALA A 24 -6.19 -19.01 -21.85
C ALA A 24 -5.69 -18.14 -23.04
N ALA A 25 -6.11 -18.45 -24.27
CA ALA A 25 -5.80 -17.67 -25.46
C ALA A 25 -6.76 -16.48 -25.71
N ASP A 26 -7.94 -16.44 -25.08
CA ASP A 26 -8.94 -15.39 -25.31
C ASP A 26 -8.64 -14.15 -24.45
N ARG A 27 -7.92 -13.19 -25.06
CA ARG A 27 -7.57 -11.91 -24.42
C ARG A 27 -8.73 -10.94 -24.28
N ARG A 28 -9.87 -11.22 -24.92
CA ARG A 28 -11.05 -10.38 -24.95
C ARG A 28 -12.26 -11.19 -24.51
N VAL A 29 -12.86 -10.76 -23.40
CA VAL A 29 -14.11 -11.34 -22.92
C VAL A 29 -15.22 -10.33 -23.14
N GLN A 30 -16.26 -10.75 -23.86
CA GLN A 30 -17.50 -9.98 -23.93
C GLN A 30 -18.37 -10.35 -22.74
N LEU A 31 -18.77 -9.33 -21.98
CA LEU A 31 -19.63 -9.45 -20.82
C LEU A 31 -20.91 -8.67 -21.09
N GLU A 32 -22.07 -9.28 -20.89
CA GLU A 32 -23.35 -8.56 -20.85
C GLU A 32 -23.75 -8.37 -19.39
N LEU A 33 -23.82 -7.12 -18.95
CA LEU A 33 -24.39 -6.78 -17.65
C LEU A 33 -25.87 -6.46 -17.83
N VAL A 34 -26.73 -7.14 -17.09
CA VAL A 34 -28.16 -6.84 -16.99
C VAL A 34 -28.43 -6.29 -15.60
N ASN A 35 -28.99 -5.08 -15.49
CA ASN A 35 -29.33 -4.51 -14.19
C ASN A 35 -30.73 -4.96 -13.74
N ASP A 36 -30.80 -6.08 -13.05
CA ASP A 36 -32.04 -6.57 -12.42
C ASP A 36 -32.28 -5.99 -11.01
N SER A 37 -31.46 -5.03 -10.57
CA SER A 37 -31.66 -4.36 -9.28
C SER A 37 -32.61 -3.17 -9.40
N ASP A 38 -33.13 -2.72 -8.26
CA ASP A 38 -34.00 -1.55 -8.13
C ASP A 38 -33.22 -0.21 -8.14
N ALA A 39 -31.89 -0.26 -8.18
CA ALA A 39 -31.01 0.89 -8.18
C ALA A 39 -30.12 0.95 -9.44
N PRO A 40 -29.69 2.14 -9.89
CA PRO A 40 -28.76 2.24 -10.99
C PRO A 40 -27.35 1.74 -10.60
N ILE A 41 -26.69 1.04 -11.53
CA ILE A 41 -25.30 0.60 -11.40
C ILE A 41 -24.39 1.65 -12.04
N VAL A 42 -23.27 1.98 -11.39
CA VAL A 42 -22.32 3.01 -11.88
C VAL A 42 -20.95 2.49 -12.27
N GLY A 43 -20.59 1.29 -11.83
CA GLY A 43 -19.30 0.70 -12.14
C GLY A 43 -19.32 -0.81 -12.01
N VAL A 44 -18.41 -1.45 -12.75
CA VAL A 44 -18.16 -2.89 -12.72
C VAL A 44 -16.67 -3.12 -12.53
N SER A 45 -16.31 -3.94 -11.55
CA SER A 45 -14.94 -4.43 -11.38
C SER A 45 -14.88 -5.90 -11.77
N VAL A 46 -13.91 -6.24 -12.61
CA VAL A 46 -13.64 -7.60 -13.05
C VAL A 46 -12.27 -8.00 -12.51
N GLU A 47 -12.22 -9.03 -11.68
CA GLU A 47 -11.03 -9.59 -11.07
C GLU A 47 -10.80 -11.01 -11.61
N ARG A 48 -9.55 -11.35 -11.96
CA ARG A 48 -9.18 -12.73 -12.28
C ARG A 48 -8.62 -13.39 -11.03
N THR A 49 -9.18 -14.53 -10.63
CA THR A 49 -8.70 -15.31 -9.48
C THR A 49 -8.27 -16.69 -9.96
N SER A 50 -7.14 -17.18 -9.44
CA SER A 50 -6.73 -18.56 -9.72
C SER A 50 -7.73 -19.55 -9.11
N VAL A 51 -8.08 -20.62 -9.82
CA VAL A 51 -8.95 -21.68 -9.25
C VAL A 51 -8.23 -22.44 -8.13
N PHE A 52 -6.90 -22.48 -8.18
CA PHE A 52 -6.06 -23.24 -7.24
C PHE A 52 -5.48 -22.41 -6.10
N SER A 53 -5.61 -21.08 -6.14
CA SER A 53 -5.12 -20.21 -5.07
C SER A 53 -6.03 -19.01 -4.86
N SER A 54 -6.10 -18.49 -3.64
CA SER A 54 -6.84 -17.27 -3.32
C SER A 54 -6.19 -15.99 -3.87
N LYS A 55 -5.17 -16.10 -4.73
CA LYS A 55 -4.49 -14.96 -5.34
C LYS A 55 -5.32 -14.41 -6.50
N THR A 56 -5.54 -13.11 -6.46
CA THR A 56 -6.13 -12.32 -7.55
C THR A 56 -5.00 -11.81 -8.44
N PHE A 57 -5.11 -12.06 -9.75
CA PHE A 57 -4.10 -11.74 -10.76
C PHE A 57 -4.68 -10.76 -11.77
N GLY A 58 -4.44 -9.47 -11.53
CA GLY A 58 -5.01 -8.42 -12.37
C GLY A 58 -6.51 -8.24 -12.16
N GLY A 59 -6.94 -6.99 -12.32
CA GLY A 59 -8.33 -6.61 -12.33
C GLY A 59 -8.49 -5.31 -13.11
N GLY A 60 -9.63 -5.15 -13.77
CA GLY A 60 -10.01 -3.92 -14.44
C GLY A 60 -11.25 -3.35 -13.78
N GLU A 61 -11.23 -2.05 -13.50
CA GLU A 61 -12.45 -1.32 -13.17
C GLU A 61 -12.96 -0.63 -14.43
N ILE A 62 -14.24 -0.83 -14.72
CA ILE A 62 -14.93 -0.22 -15.85
C ILE A 62 -15.94 0.75 -15.24
N GLU A 63 -15.57 2.04 -15.28
CA GLU A 63 -16.52 3.11 -15.01
C GLU A 63 -17.50 3.20 -16.17
N LEU A 64 -18.79 3.22 -15.86
CA LEU A 64 -19.81 3.36 -16.88
C LEU A 64 -19.92 4.84 -17.27
N ASP A 65 -19.87 5.13 -18.57
CA ASP A 65 -20.08 6.46 -19.16
C ASP A 65 -21.40 7.12 -18.70
N ARG A 66 -22.35 6.29 -18.31
CA ARG A 66 -23.63 6.66 -17.70
C ARG A 66 -24.18 5.50 -16.89
N PRO A 67 -24.87 5.77 -15.77
CA PRO A 67 -25.45 4.72 -14.94
C PRO A 67 -26.36 3.79 -15.74
N LEU A 68 -26.29 2.49 -15.47
CA LEU A 68 -27.18 1.50 -16.05
C LEU A 68 -28.45 1.44 -15.21
N ALA A 69 -29.59 1.90 -15.74
CA ALA A 69 -30.86 1.94 -15.00
C ALA A 69 -31.46 0.53 -14.81
N PRO A 70 -32.38 0.33 -13.84
CA PRO A 70 -33.11 -0.93 -13.68
C PRO A 70 -33.75 -1.41 -14.99
N GLY A 71 -33.59 -2.70 -15.29
CA GLY A 71 -34.08 -3.36 -16.50
C GLY A 71 -33.26 -3.11 -17.77
N GLN A 72 -32.18 -2.33 -17.71
CA GLN A 72 -31.28 -2.13 -18.86
C GLN A 72 -30.16 -3.17 -18.88
N SER A 73 -29.69 -3.52 -20.09
CA SER A 73 -28.45 -4.27 -20.29
C SER A 73 -27.42 -3.49 -21.09
N ARG A 74 -26.13 -3.80 -20.89
CA ARG A 74 -25.01 -3.26 -21.67
C ARG A 74 -23.93 -4.32 -21.82
N THR A 75 -23.37 -4.41 -23.02
CA THR A 75 -22.24 -5.29 -23.31
C THR A 75 -20.93 -4.51 -23.25
N PHE A 76 -19.92 -5.09 -22.61
CA PHE A 76 -18.57 -4.56 -22.53
C PHE A 76 -17.59 -5.58 -23.08
N THR A 77 -16.51 -5.11 -23.70
CA THR A 77 -15.37 -5.96 -24.01
C THR A 77 -14.26 -5.60 -23.05
N VAL A 78 -13.83 -6.58 -22.25
CA VAL A 78 -12.72 -6.41 -21.32
C VAL A 78 -11.49 -7.05 -21.92
N GLU A 79 -10.42 -6.27 -22.05
CA GLU A 79 -9.10 -6.81 -22.37
C GLU A 79 -8.45 -7.29 -21.07
N ILE A 80 -8.07 -8.55 -21.05
CA ILE A 80 -7.41 -9.16 -19.90
C ILE A 80 -5.93 -9.23 -20.23
N GLY A 81 -5.13 -8.56 -19.42
CA GLY A 81 -3.67 -8.52 -19.59
C GLY A 81 -3.08 -9.93 -19.66
N GLU A 82 -1.96 -10.05 -20.38
CA GLU A 82 -1.23 -11.31 -20.46
C GLU A 82 -0.83 -11.78 -19.07
N HIS A 83 -1.03 -13.08 -18.83
CA HIS A 83 -0.52 -13.74 -17.65
C HIS A 83 0.28 -14.96 -18.11
N HIS A 84 1.51 -15.09 -17.62
CA HIS A 84 2.45 -16.11 -18.08
C HIS A 84 2.06 -17.54 -17.68
N ASP A 85 1.12 -17.71 -16.74
CA ASP A 85 0.60 -19.03 -16.38
C ASP A 85 -0.57 -19.49 -17.28
N THR A 86 -0.41 -20.67 -17.87
CA THR A 86 -1.42 -21.42 -18.64
C THR A 86 -2.47 -22.11 -17.76
N MET A 87 -2.51 -21.80 -16.47
CA MET A 87 -3.43 -22.41 -15.50
C MET A 87 -4.87 -21.93 -15.72
N PRO A 88 -5.90 -22.77 -15.50
CA PRO A 88 -7.28 -22.34 -15.49
C PRO A 88 -7.53 -21.30 -14.39
N TYR A 89 -8.40 -20.35 -14.67
CA TYR A 89 -8.76 -19.25 -13.78
C TYR A 89 -10.28 -19.10 -13.70
N ALA A 90 -10.76 -18.58 -12.58
CA ALA A 90 -12.13 -18.15 -12.41
C ALA A 90 -12.20 -16.62 -12.53
N MET A 91 -13.22 -16.14 -13.23
CA MET A 91 -13.56 -14.72 -13.23
C MET A 91 -14.42 -14.42 -12.01
N ARG A 92 -14.08 -13.34 -11.30
CA ARG A 92 -14.94 -12.75 -10.27
C ARG A 92 -15.32 -11.36 -10.72
N TRP A 93 -16.57 -10.99 -10.50
CA TRP A 93 -17.05 -9.65 -10.78
C TRP A 93 -17.73 -9.07 -9.56
N ARG A 94 -17.61 -7.75 -9.42
CA ARG A 94 -18.31 -6.94 -8.42
C ARG A 94 -18.91 -5.74 -9.14
N TRP A 95 -20.05 -5.26 -8.66
CA TRP A 95 -20.62 -4.00 -9.11
C TRP A 95 -20.86 -3.08 -7.92
N THR A 96 -20.85 -1.79 -8.20
CA THR A 96 -21.13 -0.75 -7.22
C THR A 96 -22.47 -0.12 -7.57
N GLN A 97 -23.44 -0.24 -6.66
CA GLN A 97 -24.70 0.47 -6.78
C GLN A 97 -24.52 1.94 -6.41
N TYR A 98 -25.26 2.82 -7.09
CA TYR A 98 -25.26 4.23 -6.74
C TYR A 98 -25.80 4.44 -5.32
N GLY A 99 -24.97 5.00 -4.43
CA GLY A 99 -25.38 5.35 -3.07
C GLY A 99 -25.40 4.21 -2.04
N SER A 100 -24.94 3.00 -2.35
CA SER A 100 -24.84 1.90 -1.37
C SER A 100 -23.43 1.78 -0.76
N CYS A 101 -23.34 1.53 0.55
CA CYS A 101 -22.09 1.23 1.29
C CYS A 101 -21.73 -0.27 1.26
N GLN A 102 -22.59 -1.11 0.67
CA GLN A 102 -22.41 -2.55 0.59
C GLN A 102 -22.43 -2.93 -0.89
N GLY A 103 -21.28 -3.37 -1.41
CA GLY A 103 -21.25 -4.05 -2.71
C GLY A 103 -22.17 -5.27 -2.62
N GLY A 104 -23.25 -5.28 -3.39
CA GLY A 104 -24.08 -6.47 -3.54
C GLY A 104 -23.27 -7.54 -4.25
N ALA A 105 -22.98 -8.65 -3.59
CA ALA A 105 -22.49 -9.84 -4.27
C ALA A 105 -23.70 -10.76 -4.49
N ALA A 106 -24.10 -10.98 -5.74
CA ALA A 106 -24.96 -12.12 -6.05
C ALA A 106 -24.09 -13.37 -6.08
N VAL A 107 -24.47 -14.37 -5.30
CA VAL A 107 -23.86 -15.69 -5.27
C VAL A 107 -24.58 -16.55 -6.32
N PRO A 108 -23.93 -17.05 -7.37
CA PRO A 108 -24.49 -18.15 -8.15
C PRO A 108 -24.51 -19.41 -7.28
N GLY A 109 -25.60 -20.18 -7.33
CA GLY A 109 -25.78 -21.39 -6.52
C GLY A 109 -24.69 -22.45 -6.76
N GLN A 110 -24.19 -22.98 -5.63
CA GLN A 110 -23.36 -24.16 -5.38
C GLN A 110 -22.34 -24.63 -6.45
N GLY A 111 -21.08 -24.42 -6.10
CA GLY A 111 -19.94 -25.19 -6.61
C GLY A 111 -18.81 -24.30 -7.10
N ASP A 112 -18.21 -23.48 -6.23
CA ASP A 112 -16.80 -23.05 -6.34
C ASP A 112 -16.40 -22.23 -5.10
N ALA A 113 -15.13 -22.33 -4.73
CA ALA A 113 -14.59 -21.79 -3.50
C ALA A 113 -14.41 -20.26 -3.51
N PHE A 114 -14.42 -19.70 -2.29
CA PHE A 114 -13.72 -18.50 -1.82
C PHE A 114 -14.53 -17.25 -1.44
N SER A 115 -13.95 -16.58 -0.42
CA SER A 115 -14.57 -15.64 0.50
C SER A 115 -14.62 -14.20 0.01
N VAL A 116 -15.43 -13.41 0.72
CA VAL A 116 -15.66 -11.98 0.55
C VAL A 116 -14.59 -11.18 1.32
N ARG A 117 -13.99 -10.19 0.67
CA ARG A 117 -13.45 -9.00 1.37
C ARG A 117 -14.17 -7.78 0.83
N SER A 118 -14.84 -7.07 1.74
CA SER A 118 -15.50 -5.78 1.46
C SER A 118 -14.43 -4.69 1.37
N GLY A 119 -14.18 -4.16 0.17
CA GLY A 119 -13.61 -2.83 0.03
C GLY A 119 -14.72 -1.84 0.33
N ALA A 120 -14.88 -1.48 1.60
CA ALA A 120 -15.87 -0.49 2.01
C ALA A 120 -15.37 0.90 1.62
N THR A 121 -16.19 1.68 0.93
CA THR A 121 -16.18 3.14 1.06
C THR A 121 -16.30 3.43 2.56
N GLU A 122 -15.43 4.27 3.12
CA GLU A 122 -15.51 4.62 4.54
C GLU A 122 -16.88 5.28 4.81
N CYS A 123 -17.75 4.56 5.51
CA CYS A 123 -19.05 5.06 5.92
C CYS A 123 -18.98 5.41 7.42
N ARG A 124 -19.35 6.65 7.77
CA ARG A 124 -19.49 7.09 9.16
C ARG A 124 -20.98 7.24 9.46
N ASN A 125 -21.52 6.40 10.36
CA ASN A 125 -22.92 6.38 10.77
C ASN A 125 -23.93 6.10 9.63
N GLY A 126 -23.63 5.13 8.75
CA GLY A 126 -24.58 4.69 7.72
C GLY A 126 -24.85 5.70 6.60
N LYS A 127 -24.11 6.81 6.56
CA LYS A 127 -24.12 7.75 5.44
C LYS A 127 -22.81 7.62 4.67
N PRO A 128 -22.86 7.55 3.32
CA PRO A 128 -21.65 7.65 2.53
C PRO A 128 -20.99 9.00 2.85
N LEU A 129 -19.72 8.96 3.26
CA LEU A 129 -18.94 10.18 3.27
C LEU A 129 -18.95 10.73 1.84
N PRO A 130 -19.06 12.06 1.64
CA PRO A 130 -18.87 12.63 0.32
C PRO A 130 -17.55 12.07 -0.19
N LEU A 131 -17.56 11.47 -1.38
CA LEU A 131 -16.36 11.04 -2.08
C LEU A 131 -15.37 12.19 -1.94
N ARG A 132 -14.36 12.02 -1.06
CA ARG A 132 -13.08 12.65 -1.32
C ARG A 132 -12.82 12.21 -2.75
N ARG A 133 -12.66 13.16 -3.67
CA ARG A 133 -12.09 12.85 -4.97
C ARG A 133 -10.71 12.27 -4.66
N THR A 134 -10.65 10.97 -4.44
CA THR A 134 -9.43 10.21 -4.59
C THR A 134 -9.29 10.18 -6.10
N ASP A 135 -8.58 11.16 -6.60
CA ASP A 135 -8.21 11.42 -7.99
C ASP A 135 -7.35 10.30 -8.60
N GLY A 136 -7.64 9.04 -8.24
CA GLY A 136 -6.76 7.89 -8.44
C GLY A 136 -5.51 7.91 -7.57
N ARG A 137 -5.08 9.06 -7.03
CA ARG A 137 -3.82 9.21 -6.27
C ARG A 137 -3.70 8.23 -5.11
N ASP A 138 -4.69 8.19 -4.22
CA ASP A 138 -4.63 7.32 -3.03
C ASP A 138 -4.66 5.83 -3.41
N ALA A 139 -5.38 5.48 -4.48
CA ALA A 139 -5.41 4.11 -5.00
C ALA A 139 -4.07 3.72 -5.65
N LEU A 140 -3.46 4.63 -6.42
CA LEU A 140 -2.13 4.44 -7.03
C LEU A 140 -1.04 4.33 -5.97
N LEU A 141 -1.10 5.15 -4.91
CA LEU A 141 -0.17 5.07 -3.78
C LEU A 141 -0.31 3.73 -3.05
N ALA A 142 -1.54 3.30 -2.77
CA ALA A 142 -1.80 2.02 -2.12
C ALA A 142 -1.33 0.83 -2.98
N ASP A 143 -1.54 0.89 -4.29
CA ASP A 143 -1.14 -0.18 -5.21
C ASP A 143 0.38 -0.29 -5.34
N ALA A 144 1.07 0.85 -5.53
CA ALA A 144 2.53 0.92 -5.57
C ALA A 144 3.18 0.39 -4.27
N GLN A 145 2.58 0.67 -3.11
CA GLN A 145 3.07 0.14 -1.84
C GLN A 145 2.82 -1.37 -1.68
N ARG A 146 1.74 -1.88 -2.28
CA ARG A 146 1.29 -3.27 -2.18
C ARG A 146 2.09 -4.22 -3.08
N THR A 147 2.32 -3.85 -4.34
CA THR A 147 3.05 -4.71 -5.29
C THR A 147 4.47 -4.92 -4.81
N GLY A 148 5.08 -3.91 -4.19
CA GLY A 148 6.48 -3.96 -3.77
C GLY A 148 7.45 -4.04 -4.94
N ASP A 149 6.94 -3.91 -6.17
CA ASP A 149 7.72 -3.72 -7.37
C ASP A 149 8.17 -2.27 -7.39
N VAL A 150 9.44 -2.07 -7.08
CA VAL A 150 10.03 -0.75 -6.90
C VAL A 150 10.14 -0.03 -8.25
N ASP A 151 10.27 -0.76 -9.35
CA ASP A 151 10.43 -0.17 -10.67
C ASP A 151 9.08 0.28 -11.24
N GLU A 152 8.02 -0.52 -11.11
CA GLU A 152 6.67 -0.09 -11.48
C GLU A 152 6.20 1.11 -10.62
N ALA A 153 6.51 1.09 -9.32
CA ALA A 153 6.17 2.18 -8.42
C ALA A 153 6.89 3.49 -8.77
N LYS A 154 8.13 3.45 -9.26
CA LYS A 154 8.90 4.65 -9.63
C LYS A 154 8.20 5.48 -10.70
N ASP A 155 7.71 4.84 -11.77
CA ASP A 155 7.03 5.53 -12.86
C ASP A 155 5.74 6.22 -12.37
N LEU A 156 4.98 5.54 -11.50
CA LEU A 156 3.79 6.11 -10.87
C LEU A 156 4.12 7.33 -10.01
N TYR A 157 5.16 7.25 -9.16
CA TYR A 157 5.57 8.41 -8.36
C TYR A 157 6.07 9.56 -9.23
N ALA A 158 6.77 9.29 -10.33
CA ALA A 158 7.22 10.32 -11.26
C ALA A 158 6.04 11.08 -11.88
N VAL A 159 4.98 10.39 -12.29
CA VAL A 159 3.75 11.01 -12.80
C VAL A 159 3.07 11.87 -11.72
N LEU A 160 2.97 11.38 -10.49
CA LEU A 160 2.35 12.11 -9.39
C LEU A 160 3.15 13.36 -9.01
N LEU A 161 4.48 13.25 -8.91
CA LEU A 161 5.37 14.37 -8.60
C LEU A 161 5.49 15.38 -9.75
N ALA A 162 5.30 14.96 -11.01
CA ALA A 162 5.23 15.89 -12.14
C ALA A 162 4.00 16.81 -12.04
N ARG A 163 2.89 16.32 -11.47
CA ARG A 163 1.67 17.11 -11.24
C ARG A 163 1.80 18.00 -9.99
N ASN A 164 2.37 17.47 -8.92
CA ASN A 164 2.62 18.20 -7.70
C ASN A 164 4.00 17.81 -7.11
N PRO A 165 5.06 18.58 -7.40
CA PRO A 165 6.42 18.25 -6.94
C PRO A 165 6.59 18.31 -5.42
N ASP A 166 5.69 19.00 -4.72
CA ASP A 166 5.75 19.27 -3.29
C ASP A 166 4.74 18.43 -2.50
N ASP A 167 4.23 17.37 -3.12
CA ASP A 167 3.33 16.42 -2.48
C ASP A 167 4.09 15.56 -1.43
N VAL A 168 3.89 15.90 -0.15
CA VAL A 168 4.59 15.26 0.97
C VAL A 168 4.28 13.77 1.12
N ASP A 169 3.08 13.32 0.77
CA ASP A 169 2.70 11.91 0.89
C ASP A 169 3.36 11.09 -0.22
N VAL A 170 3.38 11.63 -1.44
CA VAL A 170 4.03 10.98 -2.60
C VAL A 170 5.54 10.93 -2.41
N LEU A 171 6.17 12.01 -1.93
CA LEU A 171 7.61 12.04 -1.59
C LEU A 171 7.94 10.98 -0.54
N HIS A 172 7.15 10.89 0.53
CA HIS A 172 7.36 9.90 1.58
C HIS A 172 7.17 8.47 1.08
N ALA A 173 6.10 8.22 0.30
CA ALA A 173 5.82 6.91 -0.27
C ALA A 173 6.93 6.45 -1.21
N ARG A 174 7.43 7.34 -2.09
CA ARG A 174 8.56 7.06 -2.98
C ARG A 174 9.82 6.73 -2.19
N ALA A 175 10.17 7.55 -1.20
CA ALA A 175 11.33 7.27 -0.35
C ALA A 175 11.23 5.91 0.35
N HIS A 176 10.06 5.56 0.90
CA HIS A 176 9.86 4.29 1.57
C HIS A 176 10.01 3.09 0.61
N SER A 177 9.49 3.20 -0.62
CA SER A 177 9.66 2.17 -1.66
C SER A 177 11.12 2.02 -2.07
N LEU A 178 11.87 3.11 -2.22
CA LEU A 178 13.31 3.10 -2.50
C LEU A 178 14.11 2.43 -1.36
N ILE A 179 13.76 2.70 -0.10
CA ILE A 179 14.39 2.06 1.08
C ILE A 179 14.07 0.55 1.11
N LYS A 180 12.85 0.15 0.75
CA LYS A 180 12.47 -1.26 0.73
C LYS A 180 13.18 -2.02 -0.39
N GLY A 181 13.32 -1.41 -1.57
CA GLY A 181 14.05 -1.97 -2.70
C GLY A 181 15.54 -2.17 -2.44
N SER A 182 16.20 -1.22 -1.76
CA SER A 182 17.63 -1.36 -1.48
C SER A 182 17.94 -2.55 -0.57
N LYS A 183 17.02 -2.92 0.33
CA LYS A 183 17.18 -4.08 1.23
C LYS A 183 17.21 -5.42 0.50
N THR A 184 16.55 -5.55 -0.64
CA THR A 184 16.40 -6.83 -1.34
C THR A 184 17.50 -7.12 -2.33
N GLU A 185 18.04 -6.08 -3.00
CA GLU A 185 18.96 -6.29 -4.11
C GLU A 185 20.42 -6.03 -3.74
N PHE A 186 20.70 -5.06 -2.85
CA PHE A 186 22.06 -4.74 -2.45
C PHE A 186 22.07 -4.07 -1.07
N GLY A 187 22.23 -4.88 -0.01
CA GLY A 187 22.04 -4.49 1.39
C GLY A 187 22.84 -3.30 1.94
N ASP A 188 23.70 -2.67 1.13
CA ASP A 188 24.54 -1.54 1.51
C ASP A 188 24.34 -0.27 0.65
N TYR A 189 23.41 -0.24 -0.32
CA TYR A 189 23.19 0.96 -1.12
C TYR A 189 22.27 1.97 -0.43
N LEU A 190 22.86 3.12 -0.12
CA LEU A 190 22.12 4.28 0.32
C LEU A 190 21.43 4.92 -0.88
N SER A 191 20.10 4.97 -0.85
CA SER A 191 19.35 5.75 -1.83
C SER A 191 19.42 7.24 -1.46
N GLU A 192 20.34 7.98 -2.08
CA GLU A 192 20.40 9.45 -1.93
C GLU A 192 19.09 10.12 -2.39
N GLU A 193 18.37 9.50 -3.33
CA GLU A 193 17.04 9.97 -3.74
C GLU A 193 16.02 9.84 -2.59
N ALA A 194 16.01 8.71 -1.87
CA ALA A 194 15.15 8.54 -0.70
C ALA A 194 15.50 9.55 0.41
N VAL A 195 16.79 9.84 0.63
CA VAL A 195 17.23 10.89 1.57
C VAL A 195 16.69 12.24 1.13
N ALA A 196 16.87 12.60 -0.15
CA ALA A 196 16.42 13.89 -0.68
C ALA A 196 14.90 14.06 -0.57
N ASP A 197 14.12 13.01 -0.85
CA ASP A 197 12.67 13.00 -0.74
C ASP A 197 12.20 13.17 0.70
N LEU A 198 12.75 12.41 1.64
CA LEU A 198 12.41 12.55 3.06
C LEU A 198 12.78 13.92 3.61
N GLN A 199 13.94 14.46 3.22
CA GLN A 199 14.33 15.82 3.61
C GLN A 199 13.38 16.87 3.01
N LYS A 200 12.92 16.68 1.77
CA LYS A 200 11.94 17.57 1.14
C LYS A 200 10.59 17.48 1.83
N ALA A 201 10.07 16.27 2.08
CA ALA A 201 8.84 16.03 2.82
C ALA A 201 8.90 16.65 4.24
N LEU A 202 10.04 16.52 4.92
CA LEU A 202 10.27 17.13 6.23
C LEU A 202 10.30 18.66 6.18
N ARG A 203 10.82 19.29 5.13
CA ARG A 203 10.77 20.76 4.97
C ARG A 203 9.35 21.27 4.73
N LEU A 204 8.57 20.53 3.94
CA LEU A 204 7.23 20.93 3.52
C LEU A 204 6.14 20.61 4.55
N SER A 205 6.33 19.56 5.35
CA SER A 205 5.31 19.12 6.31
C SER A 205 5.26 20.01 7.55
N THR A 206 4.06 20.48 7.87
CA THR A 206 3.74 21.27 9.06
C THR A 206 3.17 20.41 10.19
N ALA A 207 2.75 19.18 9.91
CA ALA A 207 2.13 18.29 10.90
C ALA A 207 3.19 17.63 11.78
N PRO A 208 3.20 17.87 13.11
CA PRO A 208 4.26 17.33 13.99
C PRO A 208 4.37 15.81 13.96
N SER A 209 3.26 15.08 13.88
CA SER A 209 3.24 13.61 13.80
C SER A 209 3.88 13.09 12.51
N ALA A 210 3.55 13.67 11.36
CA ALA A 210 4.14 13.30 10.07
C ALA A 210 5.66 13.55 10.06
N ARG A 211 6.09 14.69 10.60
CA ARG A 211 7.51 15.04 10.71
C ARG A 211 8.30 14.00 11.52
N LEU A 212 7.73 13.49 12.63
CA LEU A 212 8.36 12.43 13.41
C LEU A 212 8.55 11.14 12.60
N HIS A 213 7.58 10.77 11.76
CA HIS A 213 7.72 9.62 10.86
C HIS A 213 8.89 9.81 9.87
N TYR A 214 9.03 10.99 9.28
CA TYR A 214 10.14 11.27 8.36
C TYR A 214 11.50 11.27 9.06
N HIS A 215 11.59 11.84 10.27
CA HIS A 215 12.80 11.78 11.08
C HIS A 215 13.20 10.34 11.42
N ARG A 216 12.24 9.47 11.72
CA ARG A 216 12.47 8.05 12.01
C ARG A 216 13.03 7.31 10.79
N ASP A 217 12.42 7.53 9.63
CA ASP A 217 12.81 6.85 8.40
C ASP A 217 14.20 7.33 7.92
N LEU A 218 14.49 8.64 8.02
CA LEU A 218 15.83 9.20 7.79
C LEU A 218 16.87 8.63 8.76
N THR A 219 16.53 8.56 10.05
CA THR A 219 17.42 7.99 11.07
C THR A 219 17.79 6.56 10.70
N SER A 220 16.79 5.72 10.41
CA SER A 220 17.01 4.32 10.04
C SER A 220 17.89 4.18 8.80
N LEU A 221 17.62 4.98 7.77
CA LEU A 221 18.41 4.98 6.55
C LEU A 221 19.87 5.41 6.82
N LEU A 222 20.09 6.54 7.47
CA LEU A 222 21.43 7.08 7.73
C LEU A 222 22.25 6.19 8.67
N LEU A 223 21.61 5.54 9.66
CA LEU A 223 22.28 4.60 10.56
C LEU A 223 22.78 3.35 9.82
N ASN A 224 21.97 2.78 8.93
CA ASN A 224 22.36 1.59 8.16
C ASN A 224 23.61 1.85 7.29
N HIS A 225 23.78 3.08 6.81
CA HIS A 225 24.91 3.49 5.98
C HIS A 225 26.00 4.24 6.73
N ARG A 226 26.02 4.15 8.06
CA ARG A 226 27.07 4.74 8.91
C ARG A 226 27.25 6.26 8.77
N ARG A 227 26.22 6.99 8.33
CA ARG A 227 26.21 8.45 8.22
C ARG A 227 25.87 9.09 9.57
N TRP A 228 26.66 8.77 10.59
CA TRP A 228 26.41 9.09 12.00
C TRP A 228 26.15 10.57 12.26
N LYS A 229 26.99 11.44 11.68
CA LYS A 229 26.88 12.90 11.84
C LYS A 229 25.56 13.46 11.32
N GLU A 230 25.04 12.86 10.26
CA GLU A 230 23.79 13.28 9.63
C GLU A 230 22.57 12.68 10.31
N ALA A 231 22.69 11.46 10.85
CA ALA A 231 21.63 10.83 11.62
C ALA A 231 21.33 11.58 12.93
N LEU A 232 22.36 12.11 13.59
CA LEU A 232 22.27 12.74 14.91
C LEU A 232 21.17 13.81 15.03
N PRO A 233 21.10 14.86 14.17
CA PRO A 233 20.04 15.86 14.27
C PRO A 233 18.63 15.29 14.10
N HIS A 234 18.47 14.19 13.34
CA HIS A 234 17.17 13.54 13.21
C HIS A 234 16.80 12.73 14.45
N ILE A 235 17.77 12.09 15.11
CA ILE A 235 17.57 11.41 16.38
C ILE A 235 17.24 12.41 17.49
N ASP A 236 17.91 13.56 17.53
CA ASP A 236 17.60 14.62 18.50
C ASP A 236 16.16 15.11 18.36
N ALA A 237 15.67 15.27 17.13
CA ALA A 237 14.27 15.61 16.88
C ALA A 237 13.29 14.52 17.37
N LEU A 238 13.64 13.23 17.23
CA LEU A 238 12.84 12.12 17.74
C LEU A 238 12.79 12.10 19.27
N VAL A 239 13.94 12.26 19.94
CA VAL A 239 14.01 12.34 21.41
C VAL A 239 13.23 13.55 21.93
N ALA A 240 13.30 14.70 21.25
CA ALA A 240 12.56 15.89 21.64
C ALA A 240 11.04 15.71 21.48
N GLY A 241 10.59 15.06 20.41
CA GLY A 241 9.16 14.85 20.15
C GLY A 241 8.54 13.68 20.92
N GLN A 242 9.35 12.68 21.30
CA GLN A 242 8.91 11.47 22.00
C GLN A 242 9.94 11.08 23.09
N PRO A 243 10.05 11.88 24.17
CA PRO A 243 11.12 11.75 25.17
C PRO A 243 11.06 10.47 26.02
N ASP A 244 9.94 9.75 25.98
CA ASP A 244 9.75 8.50 26.72
C ASP A 244 10.06 7.25 25.87
N THR A 245 10.37 7.42 24.58
CA THR A 245 10.74 6.30 23.70
C THR A 245 12.20 5.93 23.91
N ILE A 246 12.43 4.85 24.67
CA ILE A 246 13.78 4.33 25.00
C ILE A 246 14.60 4.04 23.73
N ASP A 247 13.98 3.55 22.67
CA ASP A 247 14.68 3.21 21.42
C ASP A 247 15.43 4.41 20.81
N TYR A 248 14.87 5.63 20.91
CA TYR A 248 15.54 6.82 20.37
C TYR A 248 16.73 7.26 21.22
N LEU A 249 16.65 7.08 22.54
CA LEU A 249 17.81 7.28 23.41
C LEU A 249 18.89 6.24 23.08
N LEU A 250 18.53 4.98 22.86
CA LEU A 250 19.47 3.95 22.44
C LEU A 250 20.13 4.26 21.09
N TYR A 251 19.38 4.75 20.11
CA TYR A 251 19.94 5.20 18.83
C TYR A 251 20.90 6.38 19.03
N ARG A 252 20.58 7.34 19.90
CA ARG A 252 21.45 8.48 20.16
C ARG A 252 22.72 8.10 20.90
N THR A 253 22.61 7.26 21.93
CA THR A 253 23.75 6.64 22.63
C THR A 253 24.66 5.96 21.62
N PHE A 254 24.09 5.13 20.75
CA PHE A 254 24.83 4.42 19.70
C PHE A 254 25.60 5.41 18.82
N VAL A 255 24.93 6.43 18.28
CA VAL A 255 25.58 7.43 17.42
C VAL A 255 26.66 8.22 18.15
N TYR A 256 26.45 8.61 19.41
CA TYR A 256 27.49 9.27 20.19
C TYR A 256 28.72 8.38 20.39
N CYS A 257 28.54 7.07 20.57
CA CYS A 257 29.67 6.14 20.65
C CYS A 257 30.47 6.08 19.35
N GLU A 258 29.78 5.93 18.21
CA GLU A 258 30.42 5.88 16.88
C GLU A 258 31.14 7.20 16.56
N LEU A 259 30.66 8.33 17.08
CA LEU A 259 31.30 9.64 16.94
C LEU A 259 32.42 9.90 17.97
N GLY A 260 32.64 8.99 18.94
CA GLY A 260 33.63 9.15 20.00
C GLY A 260 33.22 10.12 21.13
N GLU A 261 31.96 10.55 21.15
CA GLU A 261 31.35 11.46 22.12
C GLU A 261 30.95 10.72 23.41
N ILE A 262 31.91 10.03 24.03
CA ILE A 262 31.66 9.06 25.11
C ILE A 262 30.88 9.67 26.29
N ALA A 263 31.19 10.91 26.67
CA ALA A 263 30.51 11.58 27.78
C ALA A 263 28.99 11.74 27.54
N LYS A 264 28.59 12.07 26.31
CA LYS A 264 27.18 12.20 25.92
C LYS A 264 26.50 10.84 25.83
N ALA A 265 27.19 9.84 25.28
CA ALA A 265 26.68 8.47 25.25
C ALA A 265 26.38 7.95 26.66
N THR A 266 27.32 8.10 27.60
CA THR A 266 27.14 7.69 29.01
C THR A 266 26.02 8.46 29.71
N GLN A 267 25.79 9.72 29.35
CA GLN A 267 24.64 10.47 29.85
C GLN A 267 23.32 9.85 29.37
N ASP A 268 23.20 9.53 28.08
CA ASP A 268 22.00 8.90 27.53
C ASP A 268 21.80 7.46 28.07
N GLU A 269 22.87 6.70 28.30
CA GLU A 269 22.81 5.39 28.94
C GLU A 269 22.14 5.46 30.33
N ARG A 270 22.54 6.43 31.16
CA ARG A 270 21.92 6.63 32.48
C ARG A 270 20.44 7.00 32.37
N LEU A 271 20.06 7.79 31.35
CA LEU A 271 18.65 8.11 31.09
C LEU A 271 17.86 6.87 30.67
N VAL A 272 18.46 5.99 29.85
CA VAL A 272 17.87 4.71 29.48
C VAL A 272 17.67 3.84 30.71
N GLU A 273 18.67 3.70 31.58
CA GLU A 273 18.57 2.91 32.82
C GLU A 273 17.49 3.44 33.76
N GLN A 274 17.44 4.76 33.92
CA GLN A 274 16.41 5.44 34.72
C GLN A 274 15.01 5.14 34.19
N LYS A 275 14.80 5.22 32.87
CA LYS A 275 13.49 5.00 32.24
C LYS A 275 13.10 3.52 32.18
N ALA A 276 14.07 2.63 31.96
CA ALA A 276 13.85 1.19 31.89
C ALA A 276 13.70 0.54 33.28
N GLY A 277 14.18 1.19 34.35
CA GLY A 277 14.18 0.64 35.70
C GLY A 277 15.20 -0.50 35.89
N GLN A 278 16.16 -0.64 34.97
CA GLN A 278 17.18 -1.68 34.99
C GLN A 278 18.48 -1.17 34.36
N ALA A 279 19.62 -1.67 34.86
CA ALA A 279 20.92 -1.35 34.31
C ALA A 279 21.09 -1.89 32.89
N LEU A 280 21.84 -1.18 32.05
CA LEU A 280 22.21 -1.69 30.73
C LEU A 280 23.22 -2.85 30.89
N PRO A 281 23.10 -3.92 30.09
CA PRO A 281 24.12 -4.96 30.07
C PRO A 281 25.50 -4.36 29.80
N ALA A 282 26.50 -4.76 30.59
CA ALA A 282 27.84 -4.16 30.54
C ALA A 282 28.46 -4.19 29.13
N ASP A 283 28.20 -5.26 28.37
CA ASP A 283 28.65 -5.48 26.99
C ASP A 283 27.97 -4.55 25.96
N LYS A 284 26.85 -3.93 26.33
CA LYS A 284 26.11 -2.98 25.48
C LYS A 284 26.49 -1.53 25.72
N THR A 285 27.33 -1.26 26.72
CA THR A 285 27.80 0.11 27.01
C THR A 285 28.78 0.62 25.95
N CYS A 286 28.80 1.93 25.78
CA CYS A 286 29.73 2.65 24.93
C CYS A 286 31.18 2.33 25.27
N ALA A 287 31.48 2.29 26.57
CA ALA A 287 32.81 1.97 27.09
C ALA A 287 33.25 0.56 26.69
N ALA A 288 32.36 -0.43 26.80
CA ALA A 288 32.67 -1.81 26.39
C ALA A 288 32.87 -1.94 24.87
N ARG A 289 32.07 -1.24 24.07
CA ARG A 289 32.22 -1.23 22.59
C ARG A 289 33.57 -0.66 22.16
N LYS A 290 34.00 0.45 22.77
CA LYS A 290 35.30 1.06 22.51
C LYS A 290 36.45 0.15 22.96
N ALA A 291 36.35 -0.46 24.14
CA ALA A 291 37.35 -1.41 24.64
C ALA A 291 37.51 -2.63 23.72
N ALA A 292 36.43 -3.06 23.06
CA ALA A 292 36.43 -4.16 22.10
C ALA A 292 36.99 -3.78 20.72
N GLY A 293 37.38 -2.52 20.47
CA GLY A 293 37.85 -2.06 19.16
C GLY A 293 36.77 -2.13 18.08
N LYS A 294 35.49 -2.08 18.45
CA LYS A 294 34.34 -2.20 17.53
C LYS A 294 33.84 -0.85 17.01
N THR A 295 34.65 0.20 17.09
CA THR A 295 34.32 1.58 16.67
C THR A 295 35.14 1.98 15.46
#